data_AF-A0A397TJT8-F1
#
_entry.id   AF-A0A397TJT8-F1
#
_cell.length_a   1.000
_cell.length_b   1.000
_cell.length_c   1.000
_cell.angle_alpha   90.00
_cell.angle_beta   90.00
_cell.angle_gamma   90.00
#
_symmetry.space_group_name_H-M   'P 1'
#
loop_
_entity.id
_entity.type
_entity.pdbx_description
1 polymer ?
#
loop_
_entity_poly.entity_id
_entity_poly.type
_entity_poly.pdbx_seq_one_letter_code
_entity_poly.pdbx_strand_id
1 'polypeptide(L)'
;MEFADPKKGNSANSAAETCGMKISPNKMVFFLPPLSYLCIEDHGTNRLRISDDVTPQTIRLYYDQEFKIGSTIDIGGSASVRIAYLENSTIPLVIKKFFNSSMEEIINEIKIMRMVSHPNIIRFYGVTKLKDDADYSLVLEYADGGTLEKYLWDNSENFELENQFRFAKEIAGAISWLHDEEIIHGDLHPKNILIHRLQPHLHVIKLTDFGRSCLQDYTKEFTKACGVIPYMDPKIFNIQENENHLYGITKKSDIYSLGVLLWQLTSCSSPFGFDEIENERLKVIALEIAIFKGRREDPVPNTIDKFVELYQKCWRHEPDERPDIRKVISELKIIESIDPVSNNFYSITSRNVVSQQKKGETMENLENDDSVSPSYEDCDINLDKYQM
;
A
#
# COMPACT_ATOMS: atom_id res chain seq x y z
N MET A 1 -74.11 -18.34 -21.20
CA MET A 1 -72.97 -18.80 -20.39
C MET A 1 -71.88 -17.76 -20.59
N GLU A 2 -71.95 -16.64 -19.87
CA GLU A 2 -71.30 -16.41 -18.55
C GLU A 2 -69.79 -16.70 -18.58
N PHE A 3 -68.89 -15.94 -17.98
CA PHE A 3 -68.71 -14.53 -17.58
C PHE A 3 -67.23 -14.50 -17.09
N ALA A 4 -66.60 -13.33 -17.01
CA ALA A 4 -65.17 -13.13 -16.78
C ALA A 4 -64.73 -13.17 -15.28
N ASP A 5 -63.45 -13.56 -15.03
CA ASP A 5 -62.37 -12.96 -14.16
C ASP A 5 -62.70 -12.59 -12.66
N PRO A 6 -61.78 -12.12 -11.74
CA PRO A 6 -60.32 -11.90 -11.79
C PRO A 6 -59.47 -12.06 -10.46
N LYS A 7 -58.14 -11.84 -10.61
CA LYS A 7 -57.17 -11.09 -9.72
C LYS A 7 -56.35 -11.74 -8.57
N LYS A 8 -55.03 -11.43 -8.68
CA LYS A 8 -54.03 -10.95 -7.67
C LYS A 8 -53.21 -11.94 -6.80
N GLY A 9 -51.88 -11.74 -6.77
CA GLY A 9 -51.03 -12.07 -5.62
C GLY A 9 -49.51 -12.11 -5.89
N ASN A 10 -48.76 -11.20 -5.26
CA ASN A 10 -47.30 -11.02 -5.26
C ASN A 10 -46.51 -12.10 -4.48
N SER A 11 -45.17 -11.97 -4.59
CA SER A 11 -44.10 -12.35 -3.63
C SER A 11 -43.58 -13.79 -3.73
N ALA A 12 -42.30 -14.08 -3.96
CA ALA A 12 -41.09 -13.63 -3.23
C ALA A 12 -41.20 -13.88 -1.73
N ASN A 13 -41.17 -15.16 -1.31
CA ASN A 13 -40.55 -15.64 -0.06
C ASN A 13 -40.81 -17.13 0.18
N SER A 14 -39.74 -17.92 0.22
CA SER A 14 -39.45 -19.00 1.19
C SER A 14 -38.15 -19.66 0.71
N ALA A 15 -36.97 -19.18 1.12
CA ALA A 15 -36.38 -19.41 2.44
C ALA A 15 -36.44 -20.89 2.85
N ALA A 16 -35.33 -21.58 2.60
CA ALA A 16 -34.63 -22.42 3.57
C ALA A 16 -35.49 -23.37 4.42
N GLU A 17 -35.73 -24.57 3.90
CA GLU A 17 -35.98 -25.81 4.63
C GLU A 17 -35.73 -26.90 3.57
N THR A 18 -34.87 -27.91 3.69
CA THR A 18 -34.48 -28.71 4.85
C THR A 18 -33.20 -29.49 4.50
N CYS A 19 -32.35 -29.68 5.50
CA CYS A 19 -31.15 -30.49 5.46
C CYS A 19 -31.48 -31.95 5.09
N GLY A 20 -30.91 -32.46 3.99
CA GLY A 20 -31.14 -33.83 3.52
C GLY A 20 -29.95 -34.34 2.72
N MET A 21 -28.82 -34.58 3.40
CA MET A 21 -27.67 -35.26 2.79
C MET A 21 -28.00 -36.73 2.50
N LYS A 22 -27.96 -37.10 1.21
CA LYS A 22 -27.64 -38.47 0.77
C LYS A 22 -26.46 -38.38 -0.20
N ILE A 23 -25.34 -38.99 0.17
CA ILE A 23 -24.12 -39.11 -0.63
C ILE A 23 -24.10 -40.51 -1.25
N SER A 24 -23.83 -40.62 -2.57
CA SER A 24 -23.15 -41.73 -3.29
C SER A 24 -23.20 -41.51 -4.82
N PRO A 25 -22.32 -42.05 -5.68
CA PRO A 25 -20.88 -41.93 -5.73
C PRO A 25 -20.45 -41.64 -7.18
N ASN A 26 -20.81 -40.48 -7.75
CA ASN A 26 -20.26 -40.02 -9.02
C ASN A 26 -19.88 -38.55 -8.87
N LYS A 27 -18.60 -38.33 -8.55
CA LYS A 27 -17.97 -37.02 -8.40
C LYS A 27 -18.11 -36.21 -9.69
N MET A 28 -18.98 -35.20 -9.68
CA MET A 28 -18.61 -33.88 -10.15
C MET A 28 -18.44 -33.01 -8.92
N VAL A 29 -17.19 -32.74 -8.55
CA VAL A 29 -16.88 -31.73 -7.54
C VAL A 29 -16.91 -30.40 -8.26
N PHE A 30 -18.08 -29.75 -8.27
CA PHE A 30 -18.12 -28.32 -8.52
C PHE A 30 -17.60 -27.66 -7.24
N PHE A 31 -16.34 -27.24 -7.26
CA PHE A 31 -15.89 -26.19 -6.36
C PHE A 31 -16.59 -24.93 -6.84
N LEU A 32 -17.81 -24.68 -6.34
CA LEU A 32 -18.25 -23.30 -6.25
C LEU A 32 -17.35 -22.67 -5.20
N PRO A 33 -16.57 -21.62 -5.51
CA PRO A 33 -15.90 -20.85 -4.46
C PRO A 33 -16.98 -20.45 -3.45
N PRO A 34 -16.70 -20.42 -2.13
CA PRO A 34 -17.70 -19.90 -1.22
C PRO A 34 -18.03 -18.49 -1.71
N LEU A 35 -19.29 -18.28 -2.11
CA LEU A 35 -19.82 -16.96 -2.42
C LEU A 35 -19.53 -16.12 -1.18
N SER A 36 -18.44 -15.36 -1.21
CA SER A 36 -18.06 -14.50 -0.10
C SER A 36 -19.06 -13.36 -0.09
N TYR A 37 -19.88 -13.26 0.95
CA TYR A 37 -20.79 -12.14 1.12
C TYR A 37 -20.54 -11.43 2.44
N LEU A 38 -20.71 -10.11 2.45
CA LEU A 38 -20.72 -9.33 3.69
C LEU A 38 -22.07 -9.52 4.35
N CYS A 39 -22.08 -10.13 5.53
CA CYS A 39 -23.29 -10.27 6.33
C CYS A 39 -23.23 -9.27 7.49
N ILE A 40 -24.16 -8.32 7.49
CA ILE A 40 -24.30 -7.40 8.61
C ILE A 40 -25.00 -8.13 9.74
N GLU A 41 -24.27 -8.47 10.80
CA GLU A 41 -24.87 -8.75 12.10
C GLU A 41 -25.15 -7.39 12.78
N ASP A 42 -26.13 -6.64 12.26
CA ASP A 42 -26.55 -5.39 12.88
C ASP A 42 -27.41 -5.69 14.11
N HIS A 43 -26.74 -5.75 15.26
CA HIS A 43 -27.35 -5.73 16.59
C HIS A 43 -26.88 -4.52 17.40
N GLY A 44 -26.60 -3.38 16.74
CA GLY A 44 -26.15 -2.15 17.43
C GLY A 44 -24.76 -2.22 18.05
N THR A 45 -23.89 -3.11 17.56
CA THR A 45 -22.52 -3.32 18.09
C THR A 45 -21.41 -2.66 17.25
N ASN A 46 -21.76 -1.94 16.17
CA ASN A 46 -20.83 -1.30 15.22
C ASN A 46 -19.79 -2.28 14.63
N ARG A 47 -20.22 -3.53 14.40
CA ARG A 47 -19.37 -4.62 13.91
C ARG A 47 -19.97 -5.28 12.68
N LEU A 48 -19.15 -5.51 11.67
CA LEU A 48 -19.50 -6.20 10.42
C LEU A 48 -18.81 -7.57 10.37
N ARG A 49 -19.54 -8.62 9.95
CA ARG A 49 -18.99 -9.98 9.81
C ARG A 49 -18.87 -10.35 8.33
N ILE A 50 -17.76 -10.99 7.96
CA ILE A 50 -17.59 -11.60 6.64
C ILE A 50 -17.96 -13.08 6.78
N SER A 51 -18.93 -13.56 5.99
CA SER A 51 -19.54 -14.89 6.17
C SER A 51 -18.67 -16.07 5.74
N ASP A 52 -17.56 -15.81 5.06
CA ASP A 52 -16.59 -16.81 4.58
C ASP A 52 -15.57 -17.24 5.65
N ASP A 53 -15.46 -16.51 6.77
CA ASP A 53 -14.46 -16.87 7.78
C ASP A 53 -14.94 -18.11 8.60
N VAL A 54 -14.17 -19.21 8.56
CA VAL A 54 -14.31 -20.38 9.45
C VAL A 54 -14.29 -19.96 10.93
N THR A 55 -13.66 -18.82 11.23
CA THR A 55 -13.72 -18.12 12.52
C THR A 55 -14.37 -16.74 12.35
N PRO A 56 -15.54 -16.44 12.94
CA PRO A 56 -16.09 -15.09 12.92
C PRO A 56 -15.06 -14.05 13.34
N GLN A 57 -14.69 -13.18 12.41
CA GLN A 57 -13.90 -12.01 12.74
C GLN A 57 -14.69 -10.76 12.39
N THR A 58 -14.75 -9.84 13.34
CA THR A 58 -15.57 -8.63 13.26
C THR A 58 -14.74 -7.43 12.83
N ILE A 59 -15.24 -6.67 11.87
CA ILE A 59 -14.64 -5.42 11.38
C ILE A 59 -15.39 -4.26 12.01
N ARG A 60 -14.69 -3.18 12.37
CA ARG A 60 -15.36 -1.96 12.82
C ARG A 60 -16.14 -1.34 11.67
N LEU A 61 -17.45 -1.17 11.88
CA LEU A 61 -18.33 -0.39 11.02
C LEU A 61 -18.48 1.01 11.62
N TYR A 62 -18.13 2.02 10.84
CA TYR A 62 -18.41 3.41 11.16
C TYR A 62 -19.67 3.86 10.42
N TYR A 63 -20.47 4.71 11.05
CA TYR A 63 -21.61 5.35 10.42
C TYR A 63 -21.23 6.72 9.85
N ASP A 64 -21.91 7.11 8.77
CA ASP A 64 -21.72 8.38 8.08
C ASP A 64 -21.72 9.59 9.03
N GLN A 65 -22.62 9.60 10.02
CA GLN A 65 -22.76 10.68 10.99
C GLN A 65 -21.57 10.82 11.95
N GLU A 66 -20.74 9.79 12.09
CA GLU A 66 -19.52 9.85 12.90
C GLU A 66 -18.41 10.68 12.24
N PHE A 67 -18.55 11.02 10.96
CA PHE A 67 -17.53 11.71 10.20
C PHE A 67 -17.88 13.15 9.84
N LYS A 68 -16.89 14.03 9.95
CA LYS A 68 -16.81 15.27 9.18
C LYS A 68 -15.97 15.00 7.94
N ILE A 69 -16.64 14.79 6.80
CA ILE A 69 -15.97 14.53 5.52
C ILE A 69 -15.40 15.85 4.98
N GLY A 70 -14.11 15.87 4.68
CA GLY A 70 -13.41 17.00 4.09
C GLY A 70 -13.30 16.93 2.57
N SER A 71 -12.22 17.54 2.06
CA SER A 71 -11.87 17.61 0.65
C SER A 71 -11.49 16.25 0.07
N THR A 72 -11.68 16.12 -1.24
CA THR A 72 -11.13 15.02 -2.02
C THR A 72 -9.62 15.19 -2.16
N ILE A 73 -8.88 14.13 -1.84
CA ILE A 73 -7.42 14.05 -1.97
C ILE A 73 -7.08 13.53 -3.37
N ASP A 74 -7.79 12.50 -3.82
CA ASP A 74 -7.53 11.83 -5.09
C ASP A 74 -8.82 11.24 -5.70
N ILE A 75 -8.84 11.13 -7.03
CA ILE A 75 -9.89 10.48 -7.81
C ILE A 75 -9.20 9.60 -8.86
N GLY A 76 -9.12 8.31 -8.56
CA GLY A 76 -8.63 7.29 -9.48
C GLY A 76 -9.75 6.68 -10.34
N GLY A 77 -9.37 5.73 -11.20
CA GLY A 77 -10.31 5.02 -12.08
C GLY A 77 -11.30 4.11 -11.35
N SER A 78 -10.93 3.61 -10.16
CA SER A 78 -11.70 2.62 -9.38
C SER A 78 -12.14 3.14 -8.00
N ALA A 79 -11.70 4.33 -7.59
CA ALA A 79 -12.05 4.89 -6.30
C ALA A 79 -11.83 6.41 -6.23
N SER A 80 -12.53 7.05 -5.29
CA SER A 80 -12.16 8.38 -4.78
C SER A 80 -11.69 8.29 -3.34
N VAL A 81 -10.76 9.16 -3.00
CA VAL A 81 -10.12 9.22 -1.70
C VAL A 81 -10.40 10.58 -1.08
N ARG A 82 -11.06 10.60 0.08
CA ARG A 82 -11.44 11.85 0.77
C ARG A 82 -10.86 11.86 2.18
N ILE A 83 -10.39 13.03 2.62
CA ILE A 83 -10.02 13.22 4.02
C ILE A 83 -11.29 13.23 4.89
N ALA A 84 -11.23 12.65 6.08
CA ALA A 84 -12.32 12.67 7.04
C ALA A 84 -11.80 12.79 8.46
N TYR A 85 -12.64 13.27 9.36
CA TYR A 85 -12.34 13.37 10.79
C TYR A 85 -13.47 12.72 11.56
N LEU A 86 -13.15 11.87 12.53
CA LEU A 86 -14.16 11.43 13.49
C LEU A 86 -14.66 12.63 14.31
N GLU A 87 -15.92 12.57 14.73
CA GLU A 87 -16.49 13.61 15.57
C GLU A 87 -15.63 13.80 16.84
N ASN A 88 -15.22 15.04 17.09
CA ASN A 88 -14.31 15.45 18.18
C ASN A 88 -12.85 14.96 18.07
N SER A 89 -12.44 14.37 16.95
CA SER A 89 -11.03 14.05 16.67
C SER A 89 -10.38 15.11 15.77
N THR A 90 -9.14 15.48 16.09
CA THR A 90 -8.27 16.26 15.19
C THR A 90 -7.37 15.38 14.32
N ILE A 91 -7.36 14.07 14.56
CA ILE A 91 -6.56 13.12 13.79
C ILE A 91 -7.27 12.84 12.47
N PRO A 92 -6.65 13.16 11.31
CA PRO A 92 -7.22 12.89 10.01
C PRO A 92 -7.23 11.40 9.68
N LEU A 93 -8.28 10.98 8.99
CA LEU A 93 -8.45 9.66 8.38
C LEU A 93 -8.72 9.83 6.88
N VAL A 94 -8.69 8.72 6.18
CA VAL A 94 -9.04 8.63 4.76
C VAL A 94 -10.25 7.73 4.58
N ILE A 95 -11.20 8.17 3.74
CA ILE A 95 -12.28 7.33 3.23
C ILE A 95 -12.02 7.06 1.75
N LYS A 96 -11.74 5.79 1.43
CA LYS A 96 -11.64 5.28 0.05
C LYS A 96 -13.01 4.75 -0.37
N LYS A 97 -13.70 5.50 -1.22
CA LYS A 97 -14.98 5.14 -1.82
C LYS A 97 -14.74 4.51 -3.18
N PHE A 98 -15.25 3.30 -3.38
CA PHE A 98 -15.10 2.56 -4.63
C PHE A 98 -16.02 3.07 -5.74
N PHE A 99 -15.60 2.88 -6.98
CA PHE A 99 -16.37 3.15 -8.20
C PHE A 99 -16.25 1.96 -9.14
N ASN A 100 -17.38 1.51 -9.69
CA ASN A 100 -17.42 0.41 -10.67
C ASN A 100 -16.73 -0.89 -10.18
N SER A 101 -16.54 -1.05 -8.87
CA SER A 101 -15.99 -2.27 -8.27
C SER A 101 -17.12 -3.23 -7.94
N SER A 102 -16.89 -4.51 -8.17
CA SER A 102 -17.76 -5.57 -7.70
C SER A 102 -17.66 -5.72 -6.18
N MET A 103 -18.72 -6.24 -5.56
CA MET A 103 -18.69 -6.57 -4.13
C MET A 103 -17.60 -7.59 -3.77
N GLU A 104 -17.24 -8.48 -4.70
CA GLU A 104 -16.17 -9.46 -4.51
C GLU A 104 -14.79 -8.79 -4.41
N GLU A 105 -14.51 -7.82 -5.28
CA GLU A 105 -13.26 -7.02 -5.23
C GLU A 105 -13.17 -6.22 -3.93
N ILE A 106 -14.26 -5.59 -3.51
CA ILE A 106 -14.31 -4.84 -2.23
C ILE A 106 -14.06 -5.78 -1.05
N ILE A 107 -14.69 -6.95 -1.03
CA ILE A 107 -14.51 -7.96 0.03
C ILE A 107 -13.07 -8.47 0.04
N ASN A 108 -12.49 -8.74 -1.13
CA ASN A 108 -11.11 -9.19 -1.24
C ASN A 108 -10.14 -8.15 -0.66
N GLU A 109 -10.27 -6.88 -1.04
CA GLU A 109 -9.42 -5.81 -0.50
C GLU A 109 -9.57 -5.69 1.03
N ILE A 110 -10.81 -5.78 1.55
CA ILE A 110 -11.06 -5.79 2.99
C ILE A 110 -10.36 -6.98 3.67
N LYS A 111 -10.45 -8.20 3.10
CA LYS A 111 -9.82 -9.40 3.68
C LYS A 111 -8.30 -9.23 3.76
N ILE A 112 -7.66 -8.80 2.67
CA ILE A 112 -6.21 -8.55 2.63
C ILE A 112 -5.83 -7.48 3.65
N MET A 113 -6.50 -6.32 3.64
CA MET A 113 -6.19 -5.20 4.55
C MET A 113 -6.31 -5.54 6.03
N ARG A 114 -7.08 -6.56 6.39
CA ARG A 114 -7.21 -7.04 7.77
C ARG A 114 -6.08 -7.96 8.21
N MET A 115 -5.47 -8.67 7.27
CA MET A 115 -4.29 -9.50 7.53
C MET A 115 -3.08 -8.58 7.76
N VAL A 116 -3.05 -7.45 7.06
CA VAL A 116 -1.86 -6.59 6.98
C VAL A 116 -1.62 -5.73 8.23
N SER A 117 -0.43 -5.87 8.83
CA SER A 117 0.01 -5.03 9.95
C SER A 117 1.52 -4.80 9.93
N HIS A 118 1.94 -3.65 9.39
CA HIS A 118 3.35 -3.27 9.28
C HIS A 118 3.51 -1.75 9.34
N PRO A 119 4.56 -1.19 9.97
CA PRO A 119 4.74 0.27 10.09
C PRO A 119 4.78 1.01 8.74
N ASN A 120 5.32 0.37 7.71
CA ASN A 120 5.41 0.92 6.34
C ASN A 120 4.24 0.52 5.42
N ILE A 121 3.13 0.04 5.98
CA ILE A 121 1.90 -0.20 5.24
C ILE A 121 0.79 0.65 5.84
N ILE A 122 -0.10 1.19 5.00
CA ILE A 122 -1.21 2.02 5.42
C ILE A 122 -2.12 1.25 6.37
N ARG A 123 -2.44 1.83 7.52
CA ARG A 123 -3.28 1.15 8.51
C ARG A 123 -4.75 1.14 8.10
N PHE A 124 -5.35 -0.04 8.15
CA PHE A 124 -6.79 -0.23 8.03
C PHE A 124 -7.50 -0.05 9.38
N TYR A 125 -8.54 0.78 9.43
CA TYR A 125 -9.33 1.03 10.65
C TYR A 125 -10.72 0.41 10.64
N GLY A 126 -11.24 0.04 9.48
CA GLY A 126 -12.58 -0.53 9.32
C GLY A 126 -13.26 -0.07 8.04
N VAL A 127 -14.58 -0.21 8.00
CA VAL A 127 -15.40 0.18 6.86
C VAL A 127 -16.45 1.19 7.27
N THR A 128 -16.95 1.94 6.31
CA THR A 128 -18.10 2.83 6.49
C THR A 128 -19.09 2.64 5.36
N LYS A 129 -20.36 2.92 5.64
CA LYS A 129 -21.39 3.05 4.61
C LYS A 129 -21.85 4.51 4.60
N LEU A 130 -21.36 5.26 3.61
CA LEU A 130 -21.72 6.66 3.45
C LEU A 130 -23.21 6.78 3.11
N LYS A 131 -23.81 7.91 3.49
CA LYS A 131 -25.22 8.16 3.17
C LYS A 131 -25.41 8.18 1.66
N ASP A 132 -26.47 7.53 1.20
CA ASP A 132 -26.84 7.38 -0.22
C ASP A 132 -25.87 6.52 -1.07
N ASP A 133 -24.98 5.75 -0.42
CA ASP A 133 -24.10 4.78 -1.10
C ASP A 133 -24.65 3.35 -1.03
N ALA A 134 -24.54 2.62 -2.15
CA ALA A 134 -24.92 1.21 -2.20
C ALA A 134 -23.90 0.32 -1.47
N ASP A 135 -22.61 0.67 -1.64
CA ASP A 135 -21.47 -0.15 -1.27
C ASP A 135 -20.72 0.38 -0.04
N TYR A 136 -19.83 -0.47 0.50
CA TYR A 136 -18.94 -0.09 1.60
C TYR A 136 -17.73 0.70 1.09
N SER A 137 -17.26 1.63 1.91
CA SER A 137 -15.99 2.34 1.73
C SER A 137 -14.98 1.93 2.81
N LEU A 138 -13.68 2.03 2.52
CA LEU A 138 -12.64 1.75 3.52
C LEU A 138 -12.33 2.99 4.35
N VAL A 139 -12.03 2.79 5.64
CA VAL A 139 -11.50 3.80 6.55
C VAL A 139 -10.03 3.50 6.82
N LEU A 140 -9.15 4.40 6.42
CA LEU A 140 -7.69 4.21 6.36
C LEU A 140 -6.93 5.30 7.12
N GLU A 141 -5.68 5.02 7.46
CA GLU A 141 -4.69 6.01 7.88
C GLU A 141 -4.51 7.10 6.82
N TYR A 142 -4.32 8.34 7.28
CA TYR A 142 -3.96 9.46 6.43
C TYR A 142 -2.44 9.66 6.45
N ALA A 143 -1.81 9.54 5.28
CA ALA A 143 -0.42 9.92 5.06
C ALA A 143 -0.39 11.29 4.37
N ASP A 144 0.26 12.26 5.02
CA ASP A 144 0.13 13.70 4.74
C ASP A 144 1.15 14.25 3.72
N GLY A 145 2.12 13.42 3.30
CA GLY A 145 3.19 13.77 2.37
C GLY A 145 2.88 13.51 0.89
N GLY A 146 1.67 13.04 0.55
CA GLY A 146 1.29 12.70 -0.82
C GLY A 146 1.91 11.38 -1.29
N THR A 147 1.94 11.15 -2.60
CA THR A 147 2.53 9.96 -3.21
C THR A 147 4.06 10.06 -3.30
N LEU A 148 4.75 8.92 -3.35
CA LEU A 148 6.19 8.84 -3.60
C LEU A 148 6.54 9.47 -4.94
N GLU A 149 5.67 9.33 -5.95
CA GLU A 149 5.87 9.93 -7.27
C GLU A 149 6.03 11.45 -7.17
N LYS A 150 5.05 12.10 -6.53
CA LYS A 150 5.10 13.55 -6.31
C LYS A 150 6.28 13.93 -5.42
N TYR A 151 6.56 13.13 -4.39
CA TYR A 151 7.68 13.39 -3.50
C TYR A 151 9.02 13.40 -4.23
N LEU A 152 9.26 12.42 -5.11
CA LEU A 152 10.49 12.33 -5.91
C LEU A 152 10.58 13.49 -6.90
N TRP A 153 9.47 13.88 -7.52
CA TRP A 153 9.41 15.05 -8.40
C TRP A 153 9.81 16.33 -7.65
N ASP A 154 9.12 16.61 -6.53
CA ASP A 154 9.29 17.82 -5.73
C ASP A 154 10.69 17.92 -5.09
N ASN A 155 11.37 16.78 -4.87
CA ASN A 155 12.68 16.71 -4.20
C ASN A 155 13.81 16.22 -5.11
N SER A 156 13.62 16.19 -6.43
CA SER A 156 14.60 15.62 -7.37
C SER A 156 16.02 16.19 -7.24
N GLU A 157 16.15 17.48 -6.93
CA GLU A 157 17.45 18.14 -6.72
C GLU A 157 18.11 17.80 -5.37
N ASN A 158 17.33 17.39 -4.37
CA ASN A 158 17.76 17.20 -2.98
C ASN A 158 17.48 15.79 -2.44
N PHE A 159 17.21 14.81 -3.31
CA PHE A 159 16.92 13.43 -2.89
C PHE A 159 18.23 12.66 -2.61
N GLU A 160 18.73 12.89 -1.40
CA GLU A 160 19.99 12.32 -0.94
C GLU A 160 20.01 10.79 -0.92
N LEU A 161 21.22 10.23 -1.10
CA LEU A 161 21.49 8.80 -1.08
C LEU A 161 20.94 8.11 0.19
N GLU A 162 21.00 8.77 1.35
CA GLU A 162 20.43 8.24 2.59
C GLU A 162 18.92 7.96 2.46
N ASN A 163 18.17 8.89 1.84
CA ASN A 163 16.75 8.71 1.61
C ASN A 163 16.48 7.61 0.58
N GLN A 164 17.33 7.46 -0.45
CA GLN A 164 17.25 6.38 -1.44
C GLN A 164 17.35 5.01 -0.74
N PHE A 165 18.35 4.81 0.12
CA PHE A 165 18.52 3.57 0.89
C PHE A 165 17.42 3.36 1.91
N ARG A 166 17.00 4.40 2.65
CA ARG A 166 15.93 4.29 3.63
C ARG A 166 14.64 3.84 2.96
N PHE A 167 14.20 4.53 1.91
CA PHE A 167 12.97 4.18 1.19
C PHE A 167 13.07 2.81 0.54
N ALA A 168 14.22 2.45 -0.06
CA ALA A 168 14.44 1.10 -0.59
C ALA A 168 14.24 0.01 0.47
N LYS A 169 14.79 0.20 1.68
CA LYS A 169 14.63 -0.74 2.80
C LYS A 169 13.20 -0.79 3.33
N GLU A 170 12.54 0.35 3.47
CA GLU A 170 11.16 0.42 3.95
C GLU A 170 10.17 -0.25 2.98
N ILE A 171 10.33 0.01 1.67
CA ILE A 171 9.54 -0.64 0.61
C ILE A 171 9.82 -2.15 0.61
N ALA A 172 11.10 -2.55 0.61
CA ALA A 172 11.46 -3.97 0.62
C ALA A 172 10.96 -4.68 1.90
N GLY A 173 10.98 -4.00 3.05
CA GLY A 173 10.44 -4.52 4.31
C GLY A 173 8.93 -4.72 4.26
N ALA A 174 8.18 -3.76 3.72
CA ALA A 174 6.74 -3.90 3.51
C ALA A 174 6.41 -5.07 2.57
N ILE A 175 7.13 -5.20 1.44
CA ILE A 175 6.95 -6.32 0.50
C ILE A 175 7.33 -7.66 1.15
N SER A 176 8.39 -7.69 1.97
CA SER A 176 8.78 -8.92 2.68
C SER A 176 7.69 -9.38 3.62
N TRP A 177 7.09 -8.45 4.36
CA TRP A 177 5.97 -8.74 5.24
C TRP A 177 4.78 -9.34 4.46
N LEU A 178 4.42 -8.75 3.31
CA LEU A 178 3.35 -9.29 2.46
C LEU A 178 3.68 -10.69 1.94
N HIS A 179 4.91 -10.88 1.45
CA HIS A 179 5.34 -12.15 0.88
C HIS A 179 5.43 -13.25 1.92
N ASP A 180 5.79 -12.94 3.17
CA ASP A 180 5.80 -13.91 4.28
C ASP A 180 4.37 -14.38 4.63
N GLU A 181 3.36 -13.54 4.43
CA GLU A 181 1.93 -13.87 4.58
C GLU A 181 1.29 -14.42 3.28
N GLU A 182 2.10 -14.81 2.30
CA GLU A 182 1.63 -15.30 0.99
C GLU A 182 0.74 -14.33 0.21
N ILE A 183 0.85 -13.03 0.51
CA ILE A 183 0.14 -11.95 -0.19
C ILE A 183 1.04 -11.40 -1.31
N ILE A 184 0.48 -11.26 -2.50
CA ILE A 184 1.06 -10.54 -3.63
C ILE A 184 0.37 -9.19 -3.71
N HIS A 185 1.14 -8.09 -3.81
CA HIS A 185 0.55 -6.77 -3.97
C HIS A 185 -0.05 -6.60 -5.37
N GLY A 186 0.74 -6.90 -6.41
CA GLY A 186 0.32 -6.98 -7.81
C GLY A 186 0.15 -5.64 -8.54
N ASP A 187 0.45 -4.51 -7.89
CA ASP A 187 0.38 -3.17 -8.50
C ASP A 187 1.31 -2.17 -7.79
N LEU A 188 2.56 -2.59 -7.59
CA LEU A 188 3.58 -1.76 -6.95
C LEU A 188 4.09 -0.69 -7.92
N HIS A 189 3.84 0.58 -7.59
CA HIS A 189 4.31 1.74 -8.34
C HIS A 189 4.30 2.97 -7.41
N PRO A 190 4.96 4.09 -7.76
CA PRO A 190 5.15 5.21 -6.82
C PRO A 190 3.85 5.93 -6.45
N LYS A 191 2.79 5.88 -7.29
CA LYS A 191 1.45 6.38 -6.91
C LYS A 191 0.78 5.55 -5.78
N ASN A 192 1.17 4.28 -5.58
CA ASN A 192 0.67 3.38 -4.52
C ASN A 192 1.59 3.33 -3.28
N ILE A 193 2.57 4.23 -3.20
CA ILE A 193 3.41 4.41 -2.02
C ILE A 193 3.18 5.85 -1.55
N LEU A 194 2.67 6.02 -0.34
CA LEU A 194 2.46 7.34 0.25
C LEU A 194 3.64 7.73 1.13
N ILE A 195 3.83 9.02 1.33
CA ILE A 195 4.78 9.57 2.28
C ILE A 195 4.03 10.05 3.51
N HIS A 196 4.48 9.66 4.69
CA HIS A 196 4.00 10.19 5.96
C HIS A 196 5.11 10.97 6.65
N ARG A 197 4.86 12.26 6.92
CA ARG A 197 5.83 13.16 7.54
C ARG A 197 5.63 13.14 9.04
N LEU A 198 6.34 12.22 9.71
CA LEU A 198 6.27 12.08 11.17
C LEU A 198 6.89 13.28 11.89
N GLN A 199 7.97 13.83 11.32
CA GLN A 199 8.68 15.03 11.80
C GLN A 199 9.20 15.82 10.59
N PRO A 200 9.63 17.09 10.74
CA PRO A 200 10.12 17.91 9.61
C PRO A 200 11.23 17.29 8.76
N HIS A 201 12.01 16.36 9.33
CA HIS A 201 13.11 15.66 8.65
C HIS A 201 12.96 14.14 8.64
N LEU A 202 11.82 13.61 9.14
CA LEU A 202 11.56 12.18 9.18
C LEU A 202 10.33 11.84 8.38
N HIS A 203 10.57 11.38 7.16
CA HIS A 203 9.56 10.91 6.23
C HIS A 203 9.65 9.39 6.15
N VAL A 204 8.51 8.70 6.25
CA VAL A 204 8.43 7.25 6.11
C VAL A 204 7.45 6.91 5.01
N ILE A 205 7.71 5.81 4.31
CA ILE A 205 6.79 5.31 3.28
C ILE A 205 5.62 4.55 3.91
N LYS A 206 4.47 4.59 3.25
CA LYS A 206 3.26 3.84 3.54
C LYS A 206 2.75 3.20 2.25
N LEU A 207 2.99 1.91 2.08
CA LEU A 207 2.43 1.14 0.98
C LEU A 207 0.90 1.08 1.12
N THR A 208 0.18 1.28 0.02
CA THR A 208 -1.29 1.38 -0.01
C THR A 208 -1.85 0.74 -1.28
N ASP A 209 -3.18 0.69 -1.35
CA ASP A 209 -3.99 0.23 -2.48
C ASP A 209 -3.88 -1.27 -2.78
N PHE A 210 -4.66 -2.05 -2.03
CA PHE A 210 -4.68 -3.52 -2.10
C PHE A 210 -5.81 -4.03 -3.00
N GLY A 211 -6.41 -3.18 -3.83
CA GLY A 211 -7.55 -3.53 -4.69
C GLY A 211 -7.24 -4.61 -5.72
N ARG A 212 -5.95 -4.88 -5.96
CA ARG A 212 -5.45 -5.91 -6.90
C ARG A 212 -4.62 -6.98 -6.22
N SER A 213 -4.48 -6.90 -4.91
CA SER A 213 -3.73 -7.86 -4.14
C SER A 213 -4.48 -9.17 -4.03
N CYS A 214 -3.75 -10.28 -4.01
CA CYS A 214 -4.31 -11.60 -3.90
C CYS A 214 -3.39 -12.51 -3.10
N LEU A 215 -3.96 -13.58 -2.57
CA LEU A 215 -3.19 -14.67 -1.99
C LEU A 215 -2.58 -15.52 -3.11
N GLN A 216 -1.33 -15.94 -2.93
CA GLN A 216 -0.54 -16.67 -3.93
C GLN A 216 -1.27 -17.89 -4.52
N ASP A 217 -2.08 -18.59 -3.73
CA ASP A 217 -2.84 -19.78 -4.14
C ASP A 217 -4.06 -19.48 -5.04
N TYR A 218 -4.54 -18.23 -5.07
CA TYR A 218 -5.72 -17.80 -5.82
C TYR A 218 -5.38 -17.06 -7.13
N THR A 219 -4.09 -17.00 -7.48
CA THR A 219 -3.56 -16.27 -8.66
C THR A 219 -4.06 -16.78 -10.01
N LYS A 220 -4.69 -17.96 -10.06
CA LYS A 220 -5.04 -18.67 -11.30
C LYS A 220 -6.33 -18.19 -11.97
N GLU A 221 -7.16 -17.40 -11.30
CA GLU A 221 -8.53 -17.17 -11.79
C GLU A 221 -8.74 -15.80 -12.46
N PHE A 222 -8.07 -14.71 -12.05
CA PHE A 222 -8.48 -13.37 -12.51
C PHE A 222 -7.38 -12.31 -12.46
N THR A 223 -6.41 -12.31 -13.38
CA THR A 223 -5.58 -11.11 -13.57
C THR A 223 -5.61 -10.66 -15.03
N LYS A 224 -6.61 -9.82 -15.35
CA LYS A 224 -6.56 -8.97 -16.55
C LYS A 224 -5.28 -8.13 -16.50
N ALA A 225 -4.60 -7.98 -17.64
CA ALA A 225 -3.45 -7.08 -17.76
C ALA A 225 -3.92 -5.63 -17.46
N CYS A 226 -3.68 -5.19 -16.24
CA CYS A 226 -3.94 -3.86 -15.74
C CYS A 226 -2.73 -3.41 -14.90
N GLY A 227 -2.55 -2.11 -14.71
CA GLY A 227 -1.46 -1.54 -13.92
C GLY A 227 -0.68 -0.46 -14.67
N VAL A 228 0.36 0.05 -14.04
CA VAL A 228 1.22 1.09 -14.60
C VAL A 228 2.35 0.42 -15.41
N ILE A 229 2.27 0.52 -16.74
CA ILE A 229 3.03 -0.30 -17.71
C ILE A 229 4.51 -0.49 -17.39
N PRO A 230 5.31 0.55 -17.05
CA PRO A 230 6.72 0.36 -16.70
C PRO A 230 6.98 -0.62 -15.55
N TYR A 231 6.07 -0.70 -14.58
CA TYR A 231 6.20 -1.49 -13.36
C TYR A 231 5.59 -2.89 -13.49
N MET A 232 4.88 -3.18 -14.58
CA MET A 232 4.24 -4.47 -14.80
C MET A 232 5.25 -5.53 -15.23
N ASP A 233 5.12 -6.73 -14.67
CA ASP A 233 5.91 -7.89 -15.06
C ASP A 233 5.79 -8.14 -16.58
N PRO A 234 6.89 -8.14 -17.34
CA PRO A 234 6.87 -8.27 -18.79
C PRO A 234 6.16 -9.54 -19.27
N LYS A 235 6.17 -10.63 -18.47
CA LYS A 235 5.50 -11.88 -18.82
C LYS A 235 3.98 -11.74 -18.93
N ILE A 236 3.38 -10.73 -18.30
CA ILE A 236 1.96 -10.40 -18.43
C ILE A 236 1.59 -10.03 -19.88
N PHE A 237 2.54 -9.47 -20.65
CA PHE A 237 2.32 -9.04 -22.04
C PHE A 237 2.46 -10.17 -23.07
N ASN A 238 2.70 -11.42 -22.65
CA ASN A 238 2.87 -12.54 -23.57
C ASN A 238 1.54 -13.05 -24.15
N ILE A 239 1.02 -12.37 -25.17
CA ILE A 239 -0.30 -12.67 -25.77
C ILE A 239 -0.37 -14.08 -26.42
N GLN A 240 0.75 -14.65 -26.87
CA GLN A 240 0.75 -15.91 -27.65
C GLN A 240 0.56 -17.19 -26.81
N GLU A 241 0.89 -17.18 -25.52
CA GLU A 241 0.66 -18.33 -24.61
C GLU A 241 -0.65 -18.20 -23.81
N ASN A 242 -1.27 -17.01 -23.85
CA ASN A 242 -2.41 -16.62 -23.02
C ASN A 242 -3.79 -17.04 -23.57
N GLU A 243 -3.87 -17.80 -24.67
CA GLU A 243 -5.16 -18.31 -25.18
C GLU A 243 -5.73 -19.44 -24.31
N ASN A 244 -4.90 -20.09 -23.48
CA ASN A 244 -5.37 -21.13 -22.56
C ASN A 244 -4.75 -21.09 -21.14
N HIS A 245 -3.62 -20.41 -20.91
CA HIS A 245 -3.00 -20.27 -19.57
C HIS A 245 -2.47 -18.84 -19.39
N LEU A 246 -3.22 -17.99 -18.69
CA LEU A 246 -2.77 -16.65 -18.33
C LEU A 246 -1.59 -16.74 -17.36
N TYR A 247 -0.48 -16.04 -17.66
CA TYR A 247 0.56 -15.80 -16.67
C TYR A 247 -0.05 -14.98 -15.51
N GLY A 248 -0.30 -15.65 -14.38
CA GLY A 248 -0.79 -15.03 -13.16
C GLY A 248 0.30 -14.17 -12.51
N ILE A 249 -0.11 -13.09 -11.85
CA ILE A 249 0.79 -12.29 -11.03
C ILE A 249 1.36 -13.19 -9.92
N THR A 250 2.66 -13.08 -9.65
CA THR A 250 3.33 -13.83 -8.59
C THR A 250 4.11 -12.89 -7.68
N LYS A 251 4.66 -13.40 -6.56
CA LYS A 251 5.66 -12.67 -5.77
C LYS A 251 6.82 -12.14 -6.63
N LYS A 252 7.21 -12.86 -7.70
CA LYS A 252 8.26 -12.40 -8.63
C LYS A 252 7.83 -11.22 -9.49
N SER A 253 6.53 -11.03 -9.72
CA SER A 253 5.99 -9.84 -10.36
C SER A 253 6.17 -8.61 -9.46
N ASP A 254 5.92 -8.73 -8.15
CA ASP A 254 6.24 -7.66 -7.19
C ASP A 254 7.76 -7.35 -7.16
N ILE A 255 8.63 -8.36 -7.27
CA ILE A 255 10.08 -8.15 -7.35
C ILE A 255 10.47 -7.37 -8.61
N TYR A 256 9.81 -7.61 -9.75
CA TYR A 256 10.04 -6.83 -10.95
C TYR A 256 9.69 -5.36 -10.72
N SER A 257 8.50 -5.09 -10.20
CA SER A 257 8.04 -3.73 -9.88
C SER A 257 8.97 -3.04 -8.87
N LEU A 258 9.46 -3.77 -7.87
CA LEU A 258 10.47 -3.29 -6.94
C LEU A 258 11.75 -2.89 -7.65
N GLY A 259 12.22 -3.64 -8.65
CA GLY A 259 13.39 -3.26 -9.45
C GLY A 259 13.21 -1.90 -10.14
N VAL A 260 12.04 -1.65 -10.73
CA VAL A 260 11.73 -0.35 -11.35
C VAL A 260 11.66 0.77 -10.31
N LEU A 261 11.05 0.51 -9.15
CA LEU A 261 11.01 1.47 -8.03
C LEU A 261 12.41 1.80 -7.51
N LEU A 262 13.29 0.81 -7.36
CA LEU A 262 14.68 1.03 -6.93
C LEU A 262 15.45 1.89 -7.94
N TRP A 263 15.26 1.67 -9.24
CA TRP A 263 15.81 2.55 -10.27
C TRP A 263 15.26 3.98 -10.13
N GLN A 264 13.94 4.11 -9.95
CA GLN A 264 13.28 5.41 -9.80
C GLN A 264 13.74 6.18 -8.57
N LEU A 265 14.04 5.50 -7.44
CA LEU A 265 14.63 6.15 -6.27
C LEU A 265 16.00 6.78 -6.61
N THR A 266 16.77 6.18 -7.52
CA THR A 266 18.08 6.72 -7.91
C THR A 266 17.99 7.81 -8.98
N SER A 267 17.01 7.72 -9.89
CA SER A 267 16.84 8.69 -10.99
C SER A 267 15.95 9.88 -10.63
N CYS A 268 15.11 9.74 -9.59
CA CYS A 268 13.97 10.63 -9.30
C CYS A 268 13.07 10.91 -10.51
N SER A 269 13.11 10.05 -11.53
CA SER A 269 12.50 10.29 -12.84
C SER A 269 11.44 9.24 -13.15
N SER A 270 10.44 9.61 -13.94
CA SER A 270 9.45 8.65 -14.43
C SER A 270 10.10 7.66 -15.41
N PRO A 271 9.96 6.34 -15.19
CA PRO A 271 10.59 5.34 -16.06
C PRO A 271 10.04 5.44 -17.49
N PHE A 272 10.96 5.47 -18.46
CA PHE A 272 10.77 5.64 -19.88
C PHE A 272 10.10 6.97 -20.27
N GLY A 273 10.11 7.96 -19.38
CA GLY A 273 9.33 9.19 -19.54
C GLY A 273 7.82 8.91 -19.57
N PHE A 274 7.36 7.90 -18.82
CA PHE A 274 5.99 7.40 -18.93
C PHE A 274 4.94 8.47 -18.67
N ASP A 275 5.17 9.39 -17.73
CA ASP A 275 4.23 10.47 -17.40
C ASP A 275 3.94 11.39 -18.61
N GLU A 276 4.89 11.51 -19.55
CA GLU A 276 4.72 12.30 -20.77
C GLU A 276 3.89 11.56 -21.83
N ILE A 277 3.78 10.24 -21.74
CA ILE A 277 3.17 9.38 -22.78
C ILE A 277 1.98 8.57 -22.28
N GLU A 278 1.66 8.56 -20.98
CA GLU A 278 0.64 7.69 -20.38
C GLU A 278 -0.75 7.89 -20.98
N ASN A 279 -1.03 9.09 -21.50
CA ASN A 279 -2.29 9.44 -22.16
C ASN A 279 -2.28 9.17 -23.68
N GLU A 280 -1.15 8.74 -24.25
CA GLU A 280 -0.98 8.47 -25.68
C GLU A 280 -0.97 6.96 -25.97
N ARG A 281 -2.17 6.39 -26.18
CA ARG A 281 -2.38 4.94 -26.35
C ARG A 281 -1.38 4.22 -27.27
N LEU A 282 -1.04 4.81 -28.42
CA LEU A 282 -0.08 4.20 -29.36
C LEU A 282 1.34 4.15 -28.80
N LYS A 283 1.78 5.19 -28.08
CA LYS A 283 3.08 5.21 -27.41
C LYS A 283 3.14 4.23 -26.25
N VAL A 284 2.04 4.12 -25.49
CA VAL A 284 1.92 3.13 -24.41
C VAL A 284 2.05 1.70 -24.93
N ILE A 285 1.33 1.35 -26.00
CA ILE A 285 1.44 0.03 -26.65
C ILE A 285 2.86 -0.22 -27.20
N ALA A 286 3.49 0.80 -27.80
CA ALA A 286 4.85 0.67 -28.29
C ALA A 286 5.85 0.41 -27.14
N LEU A 287 5.65 1.07 -26.00
CA LEU A 287 6.46 0.85 -24.80
C LEU A 287 6.24 -0.55 -24.22
N GLU A 288 4.99 -1.00 -24.11
CA GLU A 288 4.63 -2.36 -23.67
C GLU A 288 5.40 -3.43 -24.47
N ILE A 289 5.33 -3.34 -25.81
CA ILE A 289 6.04 -4.24 -26.73
C ILE A 289 7.57 -4.14 -26.52
N ALA A 290 8.10 -2.95 -26.29
CA ALA A 290 9.53 -2.76 -26.09
C ALA A 290 10.00 -3.38 -24.76
N ILE A 291 9.27 -3.18 -23.67
CA ILE A 291 9.55 -3.77 -22.35
C ILE A 291 9.49 -5.30 -22.43
N PHE A 292 8.47 -5.83 -23.11
CA PHE A 292 8.34 -7.26 -23.38
C PHE A 292 9.57 -7.80 -24.14
N LYS A 293 10.05 -7.07 -25.14
CA LYS A 293 11.28 -7.40 -25.90
C LYS A 293 12.59 -7.15 -25.14
N GLY A 294 12.53 -6.79 -23.86
CA GLY A 294 13.70 -6.64 -23.01
C GLY A 294 14.24 -5.22 -22.87
N ARG A 295 13.53 -4.19 -23.35
CA ARG A 295 13.90 -2.80 -23.06
C ARG A 295 13.85 -2.56 -21.55
N ARG A 296 14.91 -1.98 -21.02
CA ARG A 296 15.05 -1.52 -19.62
C ARG A 296 15.61 -0.11 -19.62
N GLU A 297 15.56 0.53 -18.46
CA GLU A 297 16.19 1.83 -18.28
C GLU A 297 17.72 1.71 -18.21
N ASP A 298 18.38 2.78 -18.63
CA ASP A 298 19.83 2.90 -18.50
C ASP A 298 20.22 3.14 -17.03
N PRO A 299 21.40 2.65 -16.60
CA PRO A 299 21.91 2.95 -15.28
C PRO A 299 22.05 4.46 -15.04
N VAL A 300 21.57 4.93 -13.89
CA VAL A 300 21.69 6.33 -13.50
C VAL A 300 23.15 6.65 -13.18
N PRO A 301 23.75 7.68 -13.82
CA PRO A 301 25.12 8.09 -13.53
C PRO A 301 25.35 8.38 -12.03
N ASN A 302 26.55 8.08 -11.53
CA ASN A 302 26.93 8.28 -10.12
C ASN A 302 26.14 7.45 -9.09
N THR A 303 25.35 6.47 -9.51
CA THR A 303 24.75 5.48 -8.62
C THR A 303 25.78 4.41 -8.25
N ILE A 304 25.73 3.90 -7.01
CA ILE A 304 26.61 2.81 -6.56
C ILE A 304 26.40 1.57 -7.43
N ASP A 305 27.48 1.03 -8.01
CA ASP A 305 27.44 -0.10 -8.95
C ASP A 305 26.66 -1.30 -8.40
N LYS A 306 26.83 -1.65 -7.12
CA LYS A 306 26.08 -2.75 -6.51
C LYS A 306 24.59 -2.48 -6.37
N PHE A 307 24.18 -1.21 -6.23
CA PHE A 307 22.77 -0.82 -6.22
C PHE A 307 22.20 -0.93 -7.64
N VAL A 308 22.98 -0.55 -8.66
CA VAL A 308 22.65 -0.78 -10.08
C VAL A 308 22.45 -2.27 -10.35
N GLU A 309 23.41 -3.11 -9.96
CA GLU A 309 23.30 -4.55 -10.11
C GLU A 309 22.05 -5.11 -9.42
N LEU A 310 21.70 -4.61 -8.24
CA LEU A 310 20.54 -5.07 -7.48
C LEU A 310 19.23 -4.80 -8.23
N TYR A 311 18.94 -3.55 -8.62
CA TYR A 311 17.70 -3.28 -9.35
C TYR A 311 17.69 -3.98 -10.71
N GLN A 312 18.86 -4.18 -11.33
CA GLN A 312 18.97 -4.93 -12.57
C GLN A 312 18.70 -6.43 -12.43
N LYS A 313 19.04 -7.04 -11.29
CA LYS A 313 18.62 -8.41 -10.95
C LYS A 313 17.11 -8.49 -10.69
N CYS A 314 16.53 -7.49 -10.04
CA CYS A 314 15.10 -7.46 -9.73
C CYS A 314 14.22 -7.42 -10.99
N TRP A 315 14.60 -6.67 -12.03
CA TRP A 315 13.79 -6.53 -13.25
C TRP A 315 14.19 -7.46 -14.43
N ARG A 316 14.88 -8.58 -14.12
CA ARG A 316 15.23 -9.60 -15.13
C ARG A 316 13.98 -10.09 -15.85
N HIS A 317 14.14 -10.44 -17.13
CA HIS A 317 13.00 -10.84 -17.96
C HIS A 317 12.34 -12.11 -17.42
N GLU A 318 13.13 -13.14 -17.12
CA GLU A 318 12.61 -14.38 -16.55
C GLU A 318 12.35 -14.23 -15.04
N PRO A 319 11.15 -14.59 -14.53
CA PRO A 319 10.81 -14.49 -13.11
C PRO A 319 11.75 -15.27 -12.19
N ASP A 320 12.22 -16.44 -12.61
CA ASP A 320 13.10 -17.31 -11.82
C ASP A 320 14.52 -16.77 -11.67
N GLU A 321 14.95 -15.85 -12.56
CA GLU A 321 16.23 -15.16 -12.46
C GLU A 321 16.21 -14.00 -11.46
N ARG A 322 15.01 -13.54 -11.07
CA ARG A 322 14.85 -12.47 -10.09
C ARG A 322 15.15 -13.01 -8.69
N PRO A 323 15.76 -12.23 -7.78
CA PRO A 323 15.92 -12.65 -6.39
C PRO A 323 14.56 -12.81 -5.68
N ASP A 324 14.52 -13.47 -4.54
CA ASP A 324 13.40 -13.29 -3.60
C ASP A 324 13.61 -12.04 -2.74
N ILE A 325 12.57 -11.59 -2.05
CA ILE A 325 12.62 -10.36 -1.26
C ILE A 325 13.64 -10.41 -0.11
N ARG A 326 13.86 -11.58 0.51
CA ARG A 326 14.86 -11.75 1.58
C ARG A 326 16.27 -11.54 1.03
N LYS A 327 16.53 -12.02 -0.18
CA LYS A 327 17.79 -11.78 -0.89
C LYS A 327 17.96 -10.30 -1.21
N VAL A 328 16.94 -9.61 -1.71
CA VAL A 328 16.98 -8.15 -1.95
C VAL A 328 17.34 -7.38 -0.68
N ILE A 329 16.66 -7.65 0.44
CA ILE A 329 16.95 -7.02 1.73
C ILE A 329 18.41 -7.29 2.18
N SER A 330 18.90 -8.52 1.98
CA SER A 330 20.29 -8.87 2.33
C SER A 330 21.30 -8.08 1.49
N GLU A 331 21.04 -7.90 0.18
CA GLU A 331 21.92 -7.12 -0.70
C GLU A 331 21.88 -5.63 -0.34
N LEU A 332 20.71 -5.05 -0.04
CA LEU A 332 20.60 -3.66 0.43
C LEU A 332 21.43 -3.41 1.69
N LYS A 333 21.39 -4.32 2.67
CA LYS A 333 22.21 -4.22 3.90
C LYS A 333 23.70 -4.28 3.61
N ILE A 334 24.12 -5.14 2.69
CA ILE A 334 25.53 -5.25 2.29
C ILE A 334 25.98 -3.97 1.60
N ILE A 335 25.20 -3.43 0.66
CA ILE A 335 25.56 -2.21 -0.07
C ILE A 335 25.72 -1.04 0.91
N GLU A 336 24.77 -0.88 1.84
CA GLU A 336 24.81 0.17 2.86
C GLU A 336 26.04 0.07 3.78
N SER A 337 26.52 -1.14 4.08
CA SER A 337 27.72 -1.34 4.92
C SER A 337 29.05 -1.03 4.23
N ILE A 338 29.08 -1.08 2.89
CA ILE A 338 30.30 -0.91 2.09
C ILE A 338 30.61 0.57 1.85
N ASP A 339 29.60 1.43 1.88
CA ASP A 339 29.76 2.86 1.65
C ASP A 339 30.20 3.59 2.95
N PRO A 340 31.36 4.26 2.97
CA PRO A 340 31.83 5.02 4.13
C PRO A 340 30.91 6.19 4.51
N VAL A 341 30.11 6.69 3.56
CA VAL A 341 29.18 7.80 3.82
C VAL A 341 28.07 7.36 4.77
N SER A 342 27.46 6.19 4.57
CA SER A 342 26.37 5.63 5.40
C SER A 342 26.82 5.16 6.79
N ASN A 343 28.07 4.71 6.95
CA ASN A 343 28.58 4.20 8.23
C ASN A 343 28.72 5.27 9.34
N ASN A 344 28.87 6.55 8.99
CA ASN A 344 28.89 7.63 9.99
C ASN A 344 27.50 7.93 10.58
N PHE A 345 26.42 7.66 9.84
CA PHE A 345 25.06 8.07 10.23
C PHE A 345 24.42 7.14 11.26
N TYR A 346 24.62 5.82 11.19
CA TYR A 346 24.13 4.89 12.22
C TYR A 346 24.64 5.23 13.62
N SER A 347 25.84 5.80 13.74
CA SER A 347 26.38 6.25 15.02
C SER A 347 25.58 7.42 15.62
N ILE A 348 24.89 8.22 14.79
CA ILE A 348 24.11 9.39 15.18
C ILE A 348 22.66 8.98 15.46
N THR A 349 22.04 8.18 14.59
CA THR A 349 20.64 7.72 14.75
C THR A 349 20.50 6.78 15.94
N SER A 350 21.44 5.85 16.16
CA SER A 350 21.42 4.98 17.36
C SER A 350 21.64 5.75 18.67
N ARG A 351 22.38 6.86 18.66
CA ARG A 351 22.53 7.72 19.86
C ARG A 351 21.23 8.49 20.19
N ASN A 352 20.49 8.91 19.18
CA ASN A 352 19.25 9.67 19.35
C ASN A 352 18.05 8.80 19.78
N VAL A 353 18.05 7.50 19.43
CA VAL A 353 17.00 6.57 19.87
C VAL A 353 17.23 6.10 21.31
N VAL A 354 18.48 5.93 21.75
CA VAL A 354 18.80 5.47 23.12
C VAL A 354 18.62 6.59 24.16
N SER A 355 18.78 7.87 23.78
CA SER A 355 18.62 9.00 24.70
C SER A 355 17.17 9.32 25.09
N GLN A 356 16.17 8.76 24.39
CA GLN A 356 14.75 8.93 24.72
C GLN A 356 14.15 7.80 25.59
N GLN A 357 14.90 6.75 25.91
CA GLN A 357 14.42 5.64 26.77
C GLN A 357 14.87 5.71 28.24
N LYS A 358 15.56 6.77 28.66
CA LYS A 358 15.93 6.99 30.06
C LYS A 358 15.54 8.39 30.54
N LYS A 359 14.24 8.65 30.71
CA LYS A 359 13.74 9.65 31.66
C LYS A 359 12.26 9.41 31.92
N GLY A 360 11.98 8.58 32.91
CA GLY A 360 10.65 8.30 33.39
C GLY A 360 10.68 7.17 34.42
N GLU A 361 11.08 7.50 35.64
CA GLU A 361 10.48 6.98 36.89
C GLU A 361 11.09 7.69 38.12
N THR A 362 10.16 8.10 39.00
CA THR A 362 10.14 8.82 40.29
C THR A 362 11.04 8.22 41.41
N MET A 363 11.34 8.80 42.59
CA MET A 363 10.82 9.91 43.42
C MET A 363 11.81 10.20 44.59
N GLU A 364 11.69 11.40 45.17
CA GLU A 364 11.86 11.82 46.59
C GLU A 364 13.22 11.90 47.35
N ASN A 365 13.44 13.15 47.80
CA ASN A 365 13.91 13.65 49.11
C ASN A 365 15.38 13.45 49.54
N LEU A 366 16.08 14.58 49.73
CA LEU A 366 16.73 14.99 50.98
C LEU A 366 17.05 16.50 50.95
N GLU A 367 16.75 17.17 52.05
CA GLU A 367 16.89 18.60 52.34
C GLU A 367 18.35 19.03 52.64
N ASN A 368 18.55 20.36 52.71
CA ASN A 368 19.65 21.13 53.32
C ASN A 368 20.96 21.21 52.50
N ASP A 369 21.70 22.32 52.39
CA ASP A 369 21.64 23.69 52.90
C ASP A 369 22.65 24.54 52.07
N ASP A 370 22.64 25.86 52.28
CA ASP A 370 23.73 26.82 52.07
C ASP A 370 24.11 27.33 50.67
N SER A 371 23.60 28.54 50.40
CA SER A 371 24.32 29.77 50.03
C SER A 371 25.49 29.75 49.03
N VAL A 372 25.38 30.56 47.97
CA VAL A 372 26.24 31.73 47.65
C VAL A 372 26.10 32.06 46.15
N SER A 373 25.57 33.25 45.85
CA SER A 373 25.70 33.96 44.58
C SER A 373 27.05 34.71 44.52
N PRO A 374 27.63 34.96 43.33
CA PRO A 374 27.43 36.25 42.65
C PRO A 374 27.29 36.09 41.10
N SER A 375 26.30 36.70 40.45
CA SER A 375 26.31 38.04 39.80
C SER A 375 27.48 38.30 38.83
N TYR A 376 27.17 38.58 37.55
CA TYR A 376 27.72 39.60 36.62
C TYR A 376 27.04 39.36 35.26
N GLU A 377 26.01 40.14 34.89
CA GLU A 377 26.05 41.38 34.06
C GLU A 377 26.44 41.16 32.58
N ASP A 378 25.43 41.35 31.73
CA ASP A 378 25.36 42.09 30.46
C ASP A 378 26.48 42.00 29.43
N CYS A 379 26.08 41.73 28.17
CA CYS A 379 26.26 42.66 27.05
C CYS A 379 25.42 42.20 25.84
N ASP A 380 24.34 42.93 25.58
CA ASP A 380 23.75 43.12 24.25
C ASP A 380 24.77 43.79 23.32
N ILE A 381 24.95 43.29 22.09
CA ILE A 381 25.16 44.15 20.92
C ILE A 381 24.49 43.54 19.68
N ASN A 382 23.55 44.31 19.17
CA ASN A 382 22.80 44.18 17.92
C ASN A 382 23.63 44.77 16.77
N LEU A 383 23.65 44.18 15.57
CA LEU A 383 23.43 44.85 14.26
C LEU A 383 23.84 43.99 13.04
N ASP A 384 22.84 43.73 12.20
CA ASP A 384 22.75 44.06 10.78
C ASP A 384 23.74 43.57 9.69
N LYS A 385 23.07 43.09 8.63
CA LYS A 385 23.36 43.18 7.18
C LYS A 385 24.44 42.27 6.60
N TYR A 386 24.02 41.44 5.63
CA TYR A 386 24.53 41.51 4.26
C TYR A 386 23.49 40.96 3.28
N GLN A 387 22.91 41.86 2.48
CA GLN A 387 22.41 41.57 1.13
C GLN A 387 23.50 41.99 0.15
N MET A 388 23.89 41.08 -0.74
CA MET A 388 24.18 41.35 -2.16
C MET A 388 23.85 40.10 -2.95
#